data_AF-A0A9P4R2C6-F1
#
_entry.id   AF-A0A9P4R2C6-F1
#
_cell.length_a   1.000
_cell.length_b   1.000
_cell.length_c   1.000
_cell.angle_alpha   90.00
_cell.angle_beta   90.00
_cell.angle_gamma   90.00
#
_symmetry.space_group_name_H-M   'P 1'
#
loop_
_entity.id
_entity.type
_entity.pdbx_description
1 polymer ?
#
loop_
_entity_poly.entity_id
_entity_poly.type
_entity_poly.pdbx_seq_one_letter_code
_entity_poly.pdbx_strand_id
1 'polypeptide(L)'
;MKTFLALAALLSLALASPIADSAPDTRPCVCEPPICALGLEVECECKNAAAQQCYESWIAQGKQCPEPVPSICDIPEGPPCGGFAGTECEGRLTCVDVPGDGCDPEKGGADCMGVCVAIA
;
A
#
# COMPACT_ATOMS: atom_id res chain seq x y z
N MET A 1 59.69 -34.81 20.27
CA MET A 1 60.27 -34.71 18.91
C MET A 1 59.15 -34.92 17.91
N LYS A 2 58.88 -33.90 17.07
CA LYS A 2 58.53 -33.98 15.63
C LYS A 2 57.31 -34.87 15.27
N THR A 3 56.21 -34.39 14.68
CA THR A 3 56.12 -33.45 13.55
C THR A 3 54.71 -32.86 13.43
N PHE A 4 54.70 -31.54 13.26
CA PHE A 4 53.65 -30.77 12.58
C PHE A 4 53.45 -31.29 11.16
N LEU A 5 52.22 -31.44 10.70
CA LEU A 5 51.88 -31.39 9.26
C LEU A 5 50.47 -30.83 9.10
N ALA A 6 50.42 -29.50 9.05
CA ALA A 6 49.31 -28.74 8.52
C ALA A 6 49.37 -28.83 6.99
N LEU A 7 48.32 -29.35 6.33
CA LEU A 7 48.11 -29.15 4.90
C LEU A 7 46.93 -28.21 4.71
N ALA A 8 47.28 -26.98 4.34
CA ALA A 8 46.39 -25.94 3.90
C ALA A 8 45.74 -26.34 2.56
N ALA A 9 44.48 -26.77 2.61
CA ALA A 9 43.63 -26.79 1.42
C ALA A 9 43.09 -25.37 1.21
N LEU A 10 43.85 -24.58 0.47
CA LEU A 10 43.46 -23.28 -0.07
C LEU A 10 42.36 -23.49 -1.12
N LEU A 11 41.12 -23.59 -0.66
CA LEU A 11 39.94 -23.53 -1.52
C LEU A 11 39.69 -22.05 -1.84
N SER A 12 40.14 -21.61 -3.01
CA SER A 12 39.87 -20.28 -3.55
C SER A 12 38.38 -20.14 -3.85
N LEU A 13 37.57 -19.74 -2.86
CA LEU A 13 36.23 -19.21 -3.10
C LEU A 13 36.37 -17.83 -3.75
N ALA A 14 36.35 -17.80 -5.08
CA ALA A 14 36.04 -16.59 -5.82
C ALA A 14 34.58 -16.22 -5.56
N LEU A 15 34.34 -15.38 -4.54
CA LEU A 15 33.07 -14.72 -4.33
C LEU A 15 32.89 -13.69 -5.47
N ALA A 16 32.27 -14.11 -6.56
CA ALA A 16 31.69 -13.16 -7.51
C ALA A 16 30.45 -12.55 -6.84
N SER A 17 30.63 -11.43 -6.14
CA SER A 17 29.52 -10.62 -5.68
C SER A 17 28.74 -10.13 -6.92
N PRO A 18 27.40 -10.21 -6.95
CA PRO A 18 26.64 -9.53 -7.98
C PRO A 18 26.95 -8.03 -7.85
N ILE A 19 27.41 -7.44 -8.95
CA ILE A 19 27.53 -5.99 -9.08
C ILE A 19 26.09 -5.48 -8.95
N ALA A 20 25.75 -4.97 -7.78
CA ALA A 20 24.55 -4.18 -7.58
C ALA A 20 24.76 -2.88 -8.36
N ASP A 21 24.24 -2.86 -9.59
CA ASP A 21 24.18 -1.67 -10.41
C ASP A 21 23.30 -0.66 -9.64
N SER A 22 23.96 0.26 -8.95
CA SER A 22 23.38 1.22 -8.01
C SER A 22 22.91 2.49 -8.72
N ALA A 23 22.71 2.41 -10.03
CA ALA A 23 22.05 3.46 -10.76
C ALA A 23 20.62 3.64 -10.19
N PRO A 24 20.23 4.86 -9.80
CA PRO A 24 18.87 5.11 -9.35
C PRO A 24 17.93 4.74 -10.49
N ASP A 25 17.10 3.73 -10.27
CA ASP A 25 16.15 3.29 -11.28
C ASP A 25 15.02 4.33 -11.35
N THR A 26 15.13 5.18 -12.37
CA THR A 26 14.24 6.32 -12.67
C THR A 26 12.92 5.91 -13.30
N ARG A 27 12.61 4.62 -13.42
CA ARG A 27 11.32 4.18 -13.98
C ARG A 27 10.18 4.57 -13.04
N PRO A 28 9.09 5.13 -13.58
CA PRO A 28 7.91 5.43 -12.79
C PRO A 28 7.31 4.15 -12.21
N CYS A 29 6.79 4.23 -10.99
CA CYS A 29 6.02 3.15 -10.39
C CYS A 29 4.69 3.02 -11.15
N VAL A 30 4.62 2.08 -12.08
CA VAL A 30 3.42 1.80 -12.87
C VAL A 30 2.90 0.44 -12.46
N CYS A 31 1.62 0.38 -12.13
CA CYS A 31 0.90 -0.87 -11.88
C CYS A 31 0.04 -1.18 -13.11
N GLU A 32 0.16 -2.40 -13.61
CA GLU A 32 -0.71 -2.90 -14.68
C GLU A 32 -2.14 -3.01 -14.13
N PRO A 33 -3.18 -2.62 -14.88
CA PRO A 33 -4.56 -2.81 -14.45
C PRO A 33 -4.86 -4.30 -14.20
N PRO A 34 -5.43 -4.67 -13.05
CA PRO A 34 -5.79 -6.05 -12.78
C PRO A 34 -6.99 -6.48 -13.64
N ILE A 35 -7.07 -7.78 -13.89
CA ILE A 35 -8.28 -8.40 -14.42
C ILE A 35 -9.20 -8.71 -13.24
N CYS A 36 -10.17 -7.83 -13.01
CA CYS A 36 -11.21 -8.02 -12.00
C CYS A 36 -12.53 -8.44 -12.64
N ALA A 37 -13.35 -9.21 -11.91
CA ALA A 37 -14.70 -9.49 -12.33
C ALA A 37 -15.50 -8.18 -12.36
N LEU A 38 -15.98 -7.78 -13.54
CA LEU A 38 -16.69 -6.51 -13.71
C LEU A 38 -18.06 -6.54 -13.02
N GLY A 39 -18.40 -5.48 -12.30
CA GLY A 39 -19.77 -5.17 -11.87
C GLY A 39 -20.25 -5.72 -10.53
N LEU A 40 -19.36 -6.04 -9.59
CA LEU A 40 -19.71 -6.43 -8.22
C LEU A 40 -18.82 -5.67 -7.22
N GLU A 41 -19.20 -5.67 -5.92
CA GLU A 41 -18.36 -5.20 -4.79
C GLU A 41 -16.93 -5.78 -4.87
N VAL A 42 -16.85 -7.03 -5.35
CA VAL A 42 -15.62 -7.79 -5.63
C VAL A 42 -14.67 -7.08 -6.61
N GLU A 43 -15.17 -6.24 -7.52
CA GLU A 43 -14.33 -5.48 -8.46
C GLU A 43 -13.47 -4.45 -7.72
N CYS A 44 -14.05 -3.75 -6.74
CA CYS A 44 -13.32 -2.76 -5.96
C CYS A 44 -12.27 -3.43 -5.09
N GLU A 45 -12.63 -4.50 -4.37
CA GLU A 45 -11.69 -5.24 -3.52
C GLU A 45 -10.52 -5.79 -4.34
N CYS A 46 -10.81 -6.34 -5.52
CA CYS A 46 -9.80 -6.82 -6.45
C CYS A 46 -8.83 -5.70 -6.88
N LYS A 47 -9.34 -4.50 -7.18
CA LYS A 47 -8.52 -3.35 -7.55
C LYS A 47 -7.64 -2.86 -6.39
N ASN A 48 -8.19 -2.77 -5.18
CA ASN A 48 -7.43 -2.40 -3.99
C ASN A 48 -6.32 -3.41 -3.71
N ALA A 49 -6.65 -4.72 -3.71
CA ALA A 49 -5.69 -5.79 -3.48
C ALA A 49 -4.58 -5.81 -4.54
N ALA A 50 -4.91 -5.58 -5.81
CA ALA A 50 -3.92 -5.51 -6.88
C ALA A 50 -2.98 -4.31 -6.75
N ALA A 51 -3.51 -3.14 -6.36
CA ALA A 51 -2.70 -1.96 -6.11
C ALA A 51 -1.72 -2.18 -4.95
N GLN A 52 -2.19 -2.81 -3.87
CA GLN A 52 -1.37 -3.17 -2.71
C GLN A 52 -0.26 -4.16 -3.06
N GLN A 53 -0.59 -5.24 -3.78
CA GLN A 53 0.39 -6.23 -4.21
C GLN A 53 1.45 -5.61 -5.15
N CYS A 54 1.03 -4.73 -6.06
CA CYS A 54 1.95 -3.99 -6.90
C CYS A 54 2.91 -3.11 -6.08
N TYR A 55 2.38 -2.36 -5.10
CA TYR A 55 3.18 -1.55 -4.18
C TYR A 55 4.20 -2.39 -3.42
N GLU A 56 3.79 -3.50 -2.82
CA GLU A 56 4.68 -4.42 -2.11
C GLU A 56 5.80 -4.96 -3.01
N SER A 57 5.47 -5.27 -4.27
CA SER A 57 6.46 -5.71 -5.25
C SER A 57 7.53 -4.64 -5.53
N TRP A 58 7.15 -3.36 -5.51
CA TRP A 58 8.08 -2.25 -5.71
C TRP A 58 8.96 -2.03 -4.49
N ILE A 59 8.38 -2.06 -3.29
CA ILE A 59 9.14 -1.96 -2.03
C ILE A 59 10.15 -3.11 -1.92
N ALA A 60 9.77 -4.33 -2.32
CA ALA A 60 10.67 -5.48 -2.37
C ALA A 60 11.85 -5.30 -3.36
N GLN A 61 11.66 -4.47 -4.39
CA GLN A 61 12.72 -4.07 -5.34
C GLN A 61 13.56 -2.90 -4.83
N GLY A 62 13.33 -2.41 -3.61
CA GLY A 62 13.99 -1.23 -3.07
C GLY A 62 13.56 0.08 -3.73
N LYS A 63 12.42 0.09 -4.45
CA LYS A 63 11.84 1.32 -4.97
C LYS A 63 11.07 2.04 -3.89
N GLN A 64 11.04 3.36 -3.98
CA GLN A 64 10.19 4.19 -3.15
C GLN A 64 9.04 4.71 -4.01
N CYS A 65 7.90 4.03 -3.89
CA CYS A 65 6.66 4.38 -4.56
C CYS A 65 5.68 5.00 -3.55
N PRO A 66 4.75 5.87 -3.98
CA PRO A 66 3.66 6.29 -3.11
C PRO A 66 2.80 5.07 -2.73
N GLU A 67 2.36 5.02 -1.47
CA GLU A 67 1.43 4.00 -0.98
C GLU A 67 0.08 4.16 -1.70
N PRO A 68 -0.56 3.05 -2.15
CA PRO A 68 -1.84 3.12 -2.82
C PRO A 68 -2.93 3.56 -1.83
N VAL A 69 -3.75 4.54 -2.24
CA VAL A 69 -4.95 4.93 -1.49
C VAL A 69 -6.07 3.98 -1.89
N PRO A 70 -6.61 3.15 -0.99
CA PRO A 70 -7.63 2.19 -1.37
C PRO A 70 -8.99 2.89 -1.51
N SER A 71 -9.80 2.37 -2.43
CA SER A 71 -11.16 2.85 -2.67
C SER A 71 -12.16 2.24 -1.69
N ILE A 72 -13.27 2.93 -1.47
CA ILE A 72 -14.40 2.43 -0.67
C ILE A 72 -15.21 1.47 -1.54
N CYS A 73 -15.25 0.18 -1.16
CA CYS A 73 -15.91 -0.87 -1.96
C CYS A 73 -17.40 -1.03 -1.66
N ASP A 74 -17.78 -0.73 -0.43
CA ASP A 74 -19.18 -0.67 0.00
C ASP A 74 -19.47 0.73 0.51
N ILE A 75 -20.59 1.33 0.11
CA ILE A 75 -21.06 2.58 0.74
C ILE A 75 -21.64 2.19 2.10
N PRO A 76 -21.00 2.51 3.23
CA PRO A 76 -21.38 1.82 4.46
C PRO A 76 -22.58 2.47 5.12
N GLU A 77 -23.43 1.61 5.69
CA GLU A 77 -24.22 1.94 6.87
C GLU A 77 -23.26 2.00 8.09
N GLY A 78 -22.34 2.96 8.10
CA GLY A 78 -21.38 3.16 9.18
C GLY A 78 -21.85 4.16 10.24
N PRO A 79 -21.25 4.16 11.44
CA PRO A 79 -21.46 5.24 12.40
C PRO A 79 -21.09 6.60 11.78
N PRO A 80 -21.80 7.69 12.13
CA PRO A 80 -21.44 9.02 11.69
C PRO A 80 -20.12 9.47 12.33
N CYS A 81 -19.34 10.27 11.59
CA CYS A 81 -18.09 10.85 12.06
C CYS A 81 -17.92 12.28 11.53
N GLY A 82 -16.88 12.98 11.99
CA GLY A 82 -16.64 14.38 11.63
C GLY A 82 -17.69 15.31 12.23
N GLY A 83 -18.23 16.20 11.42
CA GLY A 83 -19.17 17.22 11.86
C GLY A 83 -18.54 18.27 12.78
N PHE A 84 -19.37 19.20 13.28
CA PHE A 84 -18.96 20.23 14.24
C PHE A 84 -18.31 19.65 15.52
N ALA A 85 -18.71 18.43 15.90
CA ALA A 85 -18.16 17.75 17.07
C ALA A 85 -16.78 17.13 16.81
N GLY A 86 -16.35 16.99 15.55
CA GLY A 86 -15.11 16.32 15.19
C GLY A 86 -15.08 14.85 15.62
N THR A 87 -16.20 14.14 15.50
CA THR A 87 -16.32 12.76 15.97
C THR A 87 -15.36 11.84 15.22
N GLU A 88 -14.45 11.19 15.94
CA GLU A 88 -13.51 10.25 15.36
C GLU A 88 -14.13 8.86 15.17
N CYS A 89 -13.58 8.10 14.22
CA CYS A 89 -13.98 6.71 14.01
C CYS A 89 -13.28 5.78 14.98
N GLU A 90 -14.01 4.81 15.52
CA GLU A 90 -13.43 3.79 16.39
C GLU A 90 -12.63 2.75 15.60
N GLY A 91 -11.54 2.26 16.19
CA GLY A 91 -10.74 1.17 15.63
C GLY A 91 -9.89 1.57 14.43
N ARG A 92 -9.95 0.79 13.35
CA ARG A 92 -9.19 0.99 12.10
C ARG A 92 -10.08 1.47 10.96
N LEU A 93 -11.09 2.26 11.29
CA LEU A 93 -12.02 2.84 10.34
C LEU A 93 -11.57 4.25 9.95
N THR A 94 -11.85 4.64 8.72
CA THR A 94 -11.56 5.99 8.23
C THR A 94 -12.85 6.78 8.11
N CYS A 95 -12.83 8.04 8.54
CA CYS A 95 -13.94 8.95 8.33
C CYS A 95 -13.90 9.47 6.89
N VAL A 96 -14.93 9.18 6.12
CA VAL A 96 -15.04 9.61 4.71
C VAL A 96 -16.31 10.41 4.52
N ASP A 97 -16.25 11.39 3.62
CA ASP A 97 -17.40 12.22 3.25
C ASP A 97 -18.48 11.39 2.56
N VAL A 98 -19.76 11.69 2.81
CA VAL A 98 -20.88 10.94 2.22
C VAL A 98 -21.14 11.45 0.80
N PRO A 99 -20.97 10.63 -0.26
CA PRO A 99 -21.15 11.12 -1.62
C PRO A 99 -22.58 11.60 -1.88
N GLY A 100 -22.73 12.86 -2.26
CA GLY A 100 -24.01 13.43 -2.72
C GLY A 100 -24.94 13.95 -1.62
N ASP A 101 -24.47 14.10 -0.39
CA ASP A 101 -25.23 14.74 0.70
C ASP A 101 -25.31 16.28 0.55
N GLY A 102 -24.53 16.84 -0.38
CA GLY A 102 -24.49 18.28 -0.67
C GLY A 102 -23.62 19.08 0.31
N CYS A 103 -22.96 18.40 1.26
CA CYS A 103 -21.97 18.98 2.14
C CYS A 103 -20.59 18.70 1.54
N ASP A 104 -19.90 19.74 1.07
CA ASP A 104 -18.58 19.60 0.46
C ASP A 104 -17.52 20.20 1.40
N PRO A 105 -16.67 19.38 2.04
CA PRO A 105 -15.66 19.87 2.97
C PRO A 105 -14.63 20.78 2.28
N GLU A 106 -14.41 20.65 0.96
CA GLU A 106 -13.51 21.52 0.19
C GLU A 106 -14.14 22.89 -0.14
N LYS A 107 -15.47 23.00 -0.09
CA LYS A 107 -16.20 24.25 -0.37
C LYS A 107 -16.73 24.95 0.87
N GLY A 108 -16.22 24.59 2.06
CA GLY A 108 -16.43 25.36 3.30
C GLY A 108 -17.22 24.65 4.39
N GLY A 109 -17.44 23.34 4.30
CA GLY A 109 -18.04 22.55 5.36
C GLY A 109 -17.00 21.92 6.30
N ALA A 110 -16.40 22.71 7.20
CA ALA A 110 -15.59 22.13 8.29
C ALA A 110 -16.42 21.21 9.20
N ASP A 111 -17.74 21.36 9.17
CA ASP A 111 -18.73 20.63 9.95
C ASP A 111 -19.47 19.56 9.14
N CYS A 112 -18.92 19.09 8.00
CA CYS A 112 -19.56 18.03 7.21
C CYS A 112 -19.55 16.70 7.95
N MET A 113 -20.69 16.02 7.90
CA MET A 113 -20.86 14.71 8.51
C MET A 113 -20.32 13.65 7.55
N GLY A 114 -19.36 12.87 8.02
CA GLY A 114 -18.87 11.69 7.31
C GLY A 114 -19.49 10.41 7.84
N VAL A 115 -19.04 9.30 7.25
CA VAL A 115 -19.33 7.95 7.70
C VAL A 115 -18.03 7.19 7.98
N CYS A 116 -17.99 6.43 9.06
CA CYS A 116 -16.87 5.56 9.37
C CYS A 116 -16.92 4.32 8.48
N VAL A 117 -15.90 4.15 7.63
CA VAL A 117 -15.82 3.05 6.68
C VAL A 117 -14.57 2.22 6.90
N ALA A 118 -14.69 0.92 6.66
CA ALA A 118 -13.52 0.08 6.46
C ALA A 118 -12.98 0.38 5.06
N ILE A 119 -11.70 0.75 4.98
CA ILE A 119 -11.02 0.83 3.70
C ILE A 119 -10.36 -0.55 3.49
N ALA A 120 -10.67 -1.19 2.36
CA ALA A 120 -10.19 -2.54 2.00
C ALA A 120 -8.78 -2.52 1.40
#